data_AF-A0A2G6ZQH0-F1
#
_entry.id   AF-A0A2G6ZQH0-F1
#
_cell.length_a   1.000
_cell.length_b   1.000
_cell.length_c   1.000
_cell.angle_alpha   90.00
_cell.angle_beta   90.00
_cell.angle_gamma   90.00
#
_symmetry.space_group_name_H-M   'P 1'
#
loop_
_entity.id
_entity.type
_entity.pdbx_description
1 polymer ?
#
loop_
_entity_poly.entity_id
_entity_poly.type
_entity_poly.pdbx_seq_one_letter_code
_entity_poly.pdbx_strand_id
1 'polypeptide(L)'
;MERIEALKNIVNIFFFIVVAVITVLSYLQARKTLFAPIRTETFKLQLKAFEEILLYFQNKSESDFLNSFDLDKIVSLNALRMADAYVSEFFPNEIKVDVDEREKLYSPLVGGIVSAEHMQKYFEKVQPTDPAMPDQVASEPITNPAIVLARWQEYEHALVEYTKEFNDQVRELEKLAASPILPKSLRDMIGEFHNKAHKNLTLVGSVVGNFSREMPKQFPRAGDMRKFNPNGIWNDFNDQRVQFEPEAKKILESINAYLRIEDLMTGSPKP
;
A
#
# COMPACT_ATOMS: atom_id res chain seq x y z
N MET A 1 -76.91 10.62 -35.59
CA MET A 1 -75.53 10.47 -36.05
C MET A 1 -74.52 10.84 -34.97
N GLU A 2 -74.65 11.98 -34.29
CA GLU A 2 -73.77 12.43 -33.19
C GLU A 2 -73.41 11.38 -32.12
N ARG A 3 -74.38 10.60 -31.61
CA ARG A 3 -74.12 9.61 -30.55
C ARG A 3 -73.20 8.47 -30.99
N ILE A 4 -73.27 8.07 -32.24
CA ILE A 4 -72.42 7.01 -32.81
C ILE A 4 -70.99 7.55 -32.98
N GLU A 5 -70.86 8.81 -33.36
CA GLU A 5 -69.58 9.50 -33.55
C GLU A 5 -68.86 9.74 -32.22
N ALA A 6 -69.60 10.15 -31.18
CA ALA A 6 -69.07 10.28 -29.82
C ALA A 6 -68.57 8.94 -29.26
N LEU A 7 -69.33 7.86 -29.45
CA LEU A 7 -68.93 6.51 -29.02
C LEU A 7 -67.66 6.05 -29.74
N LYS A 8 -67.58 6.29 -31.06
CA LYS A 8 -66.39 6.00 -31.87
C LYS A 8 -65.15 6.76 -31.36
N ASN A 9 -65.31 8.02 -31.00
CA ASN A 9 -64.21 8.82 -30.47
C ASN A 9 -63.72 8.32 -29.10
N ILE A 10 -64.63 7.93 -28.20
CA ILE A 10 -64.26 7.35 -26.89
C ILE A 10 -63.49 6.04 -27.08
N VAL A 11 -63.97 5.15 -27.95
CA VAL A 11 -63.29 3.87 -28.25
C VAL A 11 -61.92 4.11 -28.86
N ASN A 12 -61.78 5.07 -29.78
CA ASN A 12 -60.48 5.43 -30.37
C ASN A 12 -59.51 5.99 -29.31
N ILE A 13 -59.95 6.89 -28.43
CA ILE A 13 -59.12 7.43 -27.36
C ILE A 13 -58.63 6.31 -26.44
N PHE A 14 -59.53 5.42 -26.02
CA PHE A 14 -59.17 4.30 -25.17
C PHE A 14 -58.20 3.34 -25.86
N PHE A 15 -58.44 3.03 -27.13
CA PHE A 15 -57.54 2.23 -27.95
C PHE A 15 -56.14 2.84 -28.02
N PHE A 16 -56.01 4.15 -28.29
CA PHE A 16 -54.70 4.80 -28.35
C PHE A 16 -53.99 4.85 -26.99
N ILE A 17 -54.72 4.99 -25.88
CA ILE A 17 -54.14 4.89 -24.53
C ILE A 17 -53.59 3.49 -24.28
N VAL A 18 -54.37 2.44 -24.59
CA VAL A 18 -53.93 1.04 -24.43
C VAL A 18 -52.72 0.74 -25.29
N VAL A 19 -52.73 1.17 -26.56
CA VAL A 19 -51.60 1.03 -27.47
C VAL A 19 -50.37 1.75 -26.90
N ALA A 20 -50.51 2.99 -26.43
CA ALA A 20 -49.39 3.74 -25.83
C ALA A 20 -48.80 3.02 -24.60
N VAL A 21 -49.64 2.48 -23.71
CA VAL A 21 -49.18 1.71 -22.54
C VAL A 21 -48.44 0.44 -22.97
N ILE A 22 -49.00 -0.33 -23.92
CA ILE A 22 -48.37 -1.54 -24.45
C ILE A 22 -47.04 -1.21 -25.11
N THR A 23 -46.94 -0.12 -25.87
CA THR A 23 -45.70 0.33 -26.50
C THR A 23 -44.64 0.68 -25.45
N VAL A 24 -45.01 1.40 -24.39
CA VAL A 24 -44.09 1.74 -23.29
C VAL A 24 -43.61 0.48 -22.56
N LEU A 25 -44.51 -0.43 -22.20
CA LEU A 25 -44.16 -1.68 -21.54
C LEU A 25 -43.28 -2.57 -22.43
N SER A 26 -43.58 -2.67 -23.73
CA SER A 26 -42.78 -3.41 -24.70
C SER A 26 -41.38 -2.82 -24.82
N TYR A 27 -41.26 -1.49 -24.88
CA TYR A 27 -39.96 -0.81 -24.87
C TYR A 27 -39.17 -1.09 -23.59
N LEU A 28 -39.82 -1.01 -22.42
CA LEU A 28 -39.19 -1.31 -21.13
C LEU A 28 -38.72 -2.77 -21.04
N GLN A 29 -39.50 -3.71 -21.57
CA GLN A 29 -39.15 -5.13 -21.58
C GLN A 29 -38.02 -5.42 -22.58
N ALA A 30 -38.10 -4.88 -23.80
CA ALA A 30 -37.02 -4.98 -24.79
C ALA A 30 -35.72 -4.38 -24.25
N ARG A 31 -35.79 -3.23 -23.58
CA ARG A 31 -34.63 -2.61 -22.90
C ARG A 31 -34.02 -3.54 -21.86
N LYS A 32 -34.83 -4.19 -21.01
CA LYS A 32 -34.33 -5.16 -20.02
C LYS A 32 -33.63 -6.35 -20.69
N THR A 33 -34.20 -6.89 -21.77
CA THR A 33 -33.64 -8.04 -22.49
C THR A 33 -32.37 -7.68 -23.27
N LEU A 34 -32.33 -6.54 -23.95
CA LEU A 34 -31.16 -6.06 -24.68
C LEU A 34 -29.95 -5.81 -23.78
N PHE A 35 -30.20 -5.31 -22.57
CA PHE A 35 -29.13 -5.08 -21.59
C PHE A 35 -28.82 -6.30 -20.70
N ALA A 36 -29.61 -7.37 -20.76
CA ALA A 36 -29.35 -8.57 -19.97
C ALA A 36 -27.99 -9.21 -20.31
N PRO A 37 -27.59 -9.40 -21.58
CA PRO A 37 -26.25 -9.89 -21.93
C PRO A 37 -25.12 -9.02 -21.37
N ILE A 38 -25.24 -7.69 -21.48
CA ILE A 38 -24.23 -6.76 -20.99
C ILE A 38 -24.09 -6.86 -19.46
N ARG A 39 -25.22 -6.95 -18.74
CA ARG A 39 -25.21 -7.14 -17.28
C ARG A 39 -24.56 -8.46 -16.89
N THR A 40 -24.86 -9.53 -17.61
CA THR A 40 -24.28 -10.85 -17.35
C THR A 40 -22.77 -10.87 -17.59
N GLU A 41 -22.29 -10.28 -18.69
CA GLU A 41 -20.84 -10.17 -18.95
C GLU A 41 -20.14 -9.27 -17.91
N THR A 42 -20.74 -8.14 -17.55
CA THR A 42 -20.22 -7.27 -16.48
C THR A 42 -20.12 -8.03 -15.16
N PHE A 43 -21.15 -8.81 -14.81
CA PHE A 43 -21.16 -9.61 -13.60
C PHE A 43 -20.08 -10.70 -13.62
N LYS A 44 -19.85 -11.37 -14.76
CA LYS A 44 -18.74 -12.33 -14.91
C LYS A 44 -17.38 -11.67 -14.70
N LEU A 45 -17.18 -10.47 -15.23
CA LEU A 45 -15.95 -9.70 -15.01
C LEU A 45 -15.80 -9.34 -13.52
N GLN A 46 -16.89 -8.94 -12.87
CA GLN A 46 -16.88 -8.65 -11.43
C GLN A 46 -16.49 -9.89 -10.60
N LEU A 47 -17.04 -11.06 -10.93
CA LEU A 47 -16.69 -12.31 -10.27
C LEU A 47 -15.20 -12.64 -10.39
N LYS A 48 -14.61 -12.44 -11.57
CA LYS A 48 -13.16 -12.61 -11.76
C LYS A 48 -12.34 -11.65 -10.91
N ALA A 49 -12.75 -10.38 -10.84
CA ALA A 49 -12.06 -9.41 -10.00
C ALA A 49 -12.20 -9.76 -8.50
N PHE A 50 -13.36 -10.24 -8.05
CA PHE A 50 -13.51 -10.73 -6.68
C PHE A 50 -12.67 -11.97 -6.41
N GLU A 51 -12.55 -12.90 -7.37
CA GLU A 51 -11.68 -14.07 -7.25
C GLU A 51 -10.21 -13.65 -7.02
N GLU A 52 -9.70 -12.69 -7.80
CA GLU A 52 -8.34 -12.15 -7.62
C GLU A 52 -8.15 -11.54 -6.22
N ILE A 53 -9.13 -10.78 -5.73
CA ILE A 53 -9.07 -10.17 -4.40
C ILE A 53 -9.14 -11.25 -3.31
N LEU A 54 -10.03 -12.23 -3.45
CA LEU A 54 -10.13 -13.35 -2.52
C LEU A 54 -8.82 -14.13 -2.47
N LEU A 55 -8.21 -14.46 -3.61
CA LEU A 55 -6.90 -15.11 -3.66
C LEU A 55 -5.81 -14.29 -2.96
N TYR A 56 -5.89 -12.96 -3.04
CA TYR A 56 -4.92 -12.09 -2.38
C TYR A 56 -5.09 -12.06 -0.85
N PHE A 57 -6.32 -11.99 -0.33
CA PHE A 57 -6.57 -11.75 1.11
C PHE A 57 -6.96 -12.99 1.91
N GLN A 58 -7.53 -14.01 1.27
CA GLN A 58 -8.08 -15.16 1.95
C GLN A 58 -6.96 -16.01 2.58
N ASN A 59 -7.23 -16.53 3.79
CA ASN A 59 -6.32 -17.39 4.56
C ASN A 59 -4.96 -16.78 4.92
N LYS A 60 -4.78 -15.45 4.80
CA LYS A 60 -3.59 -14.75 5.29
C LYS A 60 -3.81 -14.23 6.71
N SER A 61 -2.90 -14.61 7.60
CA SER A 61 -2.74 -14.03 8.93
C SER A 61 -1.90 -12.75 8.88
N GLU A 62 -1.83 -12.05 10.02
CA GLU A 62 -0.90 -10.92 10.17
C GLU A 62 0.54 -11.28 9.78
N SER A 63 1.04 -12.43 10.21
CA SER A 63 2.41 -12.89 9.89
C SER A 63 2.60 -13.14 8.39
N ASP A 64 1.57 -13.66 7.70
CA ASP A 64 1.64 -13.88 6.26
C ASP A 64 1.73 -12.55 5.51
N PHE A 65 1.03 -11.52 5.97
CA PHE A 65 1.17 -10.17 5.41
C PHE A 65 2.57 -9.62 5.64
N LEU A 66 3.09 -9.67 6.87
CA LEU A 66 4.45 -9.20 7.19
C LEU A 66 5.50 -9.87 6.30
N ASN A 67 5.39 -11.18 6.09
CA ASN A 67 6.28 -11.95 5.21
C ASN A 67 6.09 -11.59 3.74
N SER A 68 4.85 -11.42 3.26
CA SER A 68 4.59 -11.08 1.86
C SER A 68 5.14 -9.69 1.48
N PHE A 69 5.09 -8.73 2.42
CA PHE A 69 5.67 -7.41 2.27
C PHE A 69 7.17 -7.37 2.63
N ASP A 70 7.73 -8.49 3.08
CA ASP A 70 9.15 -8.64 3.41
C ASP A 70 9.65 -7.60 4.45
N LEU A 71 8.77 -7.25 5.41
CA LEU A 71 9.01 -6.15 6.34
C LEU A 71 10.14 -6.44 7.33
N ASP A 72 10.34 -7.71 7.71
CA ASP A 72 11.45 -8.13 8.58
C ASP A 72 12.81 -7.84 7.93
N LYS A 73 12.94 -8.21 6.65
CA LYS A 73 14.15 -7.95 5.88
C LYS A 73 14.38 -6.47 5.64
N ILE A 74 13.31 -5.72 5.35
CA ILE A 74 13.38 -4.26 5.21
C ILE A 74 13.92 -3.64 6.50
N VAL A 75 13.35 -3.97 7.66
CA VAL A 75 13.80 -3.46 8.96
C VAL A 75 15.27 -3.82 9.18
N SER A 76 15.64 -5.09 8.95
CA SER A 76 16.99 -5.59 9.16
C SER A 76 18.03 -4.89 8.26
N LEU A 77 17.73 -4.69 6.98
CA LEU A 77 18.66 -4.06 6.05
C LEU A 77 18.82 -2.56 6.32
N ASN A 78 17.73 -1.84 6.63
CA ASN A 78 17.81 -0.43 7.00
C ASN A 78 18.54 -0.24 8.35
N ALA A 79 18.35 -1.16 9.30
CA ALA A 79 19.12 -1.18 10.54
C ALA A 79 20.63 -1.38 10.30
N LEU A 80 21.00 -2.26 9.35
CA LEU A 80 22.40 -2.47 8.96
C LEU A 80 23.00 -1.25 8.25
N ARG A 81 22.22 -0.55 7.41
CA ARG A 81 22.62 0.74 6.82
C ARG A 81 22.93 1.77 7.90
N MET A 82 22.08 1.87 8.92
CA MET A 82 22.33 2.75 10.07
C MET A 82 23.59 2.34 10.82
N ALA A 83 23.81 1.04 11.04
CA ALA A 83 25.02 0.54 11.69
C ALA A 83 26.30 0.83 10.86
N ASP A 84 26.25 0.71 9.54
CA ASP A 84 27.36 1.07 8.65
C ASP A 84 27.67 2.57 8.72
N ALA A 85 26.64 3.42 8.76
CA ALA A 85 26.80 4.86 8.95
C ALA A 85 27.44 5.18 10.31
N TYR A 86 27.03 4.49 11.37
CA TYR A 86 27.61 4.63 12.70
C TYR A 86 29.09 4.22 12.73
N VAL A 87 29.42 3.09 12.11
CA VAL A 87 30.81 2.61 12.01
C VAL A 87 31.68 3.60 11.25
N SER A 88 31.18 4.13 10.13
CA SER A 88 31.91 5.11 9.31
C SER A 88 32.18 6.41 10.07
N GLU A 89 31.26 6.79 10.95
CA GLU A 89 31.34 8.03 11.73
C GLU A 89 32.26 7.89 12.97
N PHE A 90 32.12 6.80 13.73
CA PHE A 90 32.81 6.63 15.03
C PHE A 90 34.03 5.73 14.99
N PHE A 91 34.10 4.78 14.05
CA PHE A 91 35.15 3.76 13.99
C PHE A 91 35.81 3.61 12.60
N PRO A 92 36.07 4.68 11.83
CA PRO A 92 36.51 4.58 10.43
C PRO A 92 37.84 3.86 10.25
N ASN A 93 38.71 3.88 11.27
CA ASN A 93 40.03 3.24 11.22
C ASN A 93 40.08 1.87 11.94
N GLU A 94 39.04 1.51 12.68
CA GLU A 94 39.00 0.29 13.51
C GLU A 94 38.21 -0.83 12.84
N ILE A 95 37.14 -0.50 12.12
CA ILE A 95 36.29 -1.46 11.43
C ILE A 95 36.32 -1.15 9.94
N LYS A 96 36.87 -2.08 9.15
CA LYS A 96 36.79 -2.02 7.68
C LYS A 96 35.53 -2.73 7.22
N VAL A 97 34.64 -2.00 6.58
CA VAL A 97 33.46 -2.55 5.93
C VAL A 97 33.86 -3.10 4.56
N ASP A 98 33.58 -4.38 4.31
CA ASP A 98 33.75 -4.98 2.99
C ASP A 98 32.65 -4.48 2.06
N VAL A 99 33.02 -3.64 1.10
CA VAL A 99 32.09 -2.98 0.18
C VAL A 99 31.40 -4.00 -0.72
N ASP A 100 32.12 -5.02 -1.20
CA ASP A 100 31.58 -6.03 -2.12
C ASP A 100 30.58 -6.95 -1.40
N GLU A 101 30.86 -7.31 -0.15
CA GLU A 101 29.91 -8.06 0.68
C GLU A 101 28.67 -7.23 1.01
N ARG A 102 28.84 -5.94 1.34
CA ARG A 102 27.70 -5.04 1.60
C ARG A 102 26.85 -4.82 0.36
N GLU A 103 27.43 -4.66 -0.82
CA GLU A 103 26.67 -4.51 -2.06
C GLU A 103 25.81 -5.75 -2.34
N LYS A 104 26.36 -6.96 -2.15
CA LYS A 104 25.58 -8.20 -2.24
C LYS A 104 24.46 -8.27 -1.21
N LEU A 105 24.74 -7.84 0.02
CA LEU A 105 23.75 -7.83 1.11
C LEU A 105 22.58 -6.87 0.83
N TYR A 106 22.87 -5.70 0.25
CA TYR A 106 21.89 -4.67 -0.08
C TYR A 106 21.22 -4.86 -1.46
N SER A 107 21.72 -5.78 -2.29
CA SER A 107 21.15 -6.09 -3.61
C SER A 107 19.63 -6.38 -3.66
N PRO A 108 18.96 -6.88 -2.59
CA PRO A 108 17.51 -7.04 -2.61
C PRO A 108 16.72 -5.71 -2.55
N LEU A 109 17.36 -4.61 -2.16
CA LEU A 109 16.74 -3.29 -2.08
C LEU A 109 16.67 -2.69 -3.49
N VAL A 110 15.47 -2.27 -3.90
CA VAL A 110 15.21 -1.82 -5.29
C VAL A 110 14.75 -0.37 -5.39
N GLY A 111 14.53 0.28 -4.25
CA GLY A 111 14.10 1.66 -4.17
C GLY A 111 14.07 2.13 -2.72
N GLY A 112 13.64 3.38 -2.52
CA GLY A 112 13.47 3.91 -1.17
C GLY A 112 12.47 5.04 -1.13
N ILE A 113 11.95 5.30 0.06
CA ILE A 113 11.10 6.45 0.36
C ILE A 113 11.87 7.43 1.25
N VAL A 114 11.59 8.72 1.07
CA VAL A 114 12.14 9.79 1.91
C VAL A 114 10.98 10.56 2.51
N SER A 115 11.09 10.93 3.78
CA SER A 115 10.08 11.77 4.42
C SER A 115 9.99 13.13 3.72
N ALA A 116 8.76 13.65 3.57
CA ALA A 116 8.55 14.94 2.92
C ALA A 116 9.25 16.08 3.70
N GLU A 117 9.30 15.98 5.02
CA GLU A 117 10.00 16.92 5.90
C GLU A 117 11.51 16.93 5.63
N HIS A 118 12.12 15.75 5.54
CA HIS A 118 13.55 15.64 5.23
C HIS A 118 13.86 16.14 3.82
N MET A 119 13.00 15.83 2.84
CA MET A 119 13.14 16.35 1.48
C MET A 119 13.09 17.89 1.47
N GLN A 120 12.15 18.52 2.18
CA GLN A 120 12.06 19.98 2.23
C GLN A 120 13.25 20.64 2.93
N LYS A 121 13.82 19.98 3.94
CA LYS A 121 14.93 20.52 4.74
C LYS A 121 16.27 20.42 4.02
N TYR A 122 16.50 19.33 3.27
CA TYR A 122 17.83 18.98 2.77
C TYR A 122 17.94 18.90 1.24
N PHE A 123 16.82 18.85 0.50
CA PHE A 123 16.89 18.74 -0.96
C PHE A 123 16.81 20.14 -1.57
N GLU A 124 17.83 20.47 -2.36
CA GLU A 124 17.84 21.70 -3.15
C GLU A 124 17.20 21.45 -4.52
N LYS A 125 16.34 22.38 -4.94
CA LYS A 125 15.75 22.34 -6.28
C LYS A 125 16.80 22.80 -7.29
N VAL A 126 17.39 21.84 -8.00
CA VAL A 126 18.33 22.11 -9.08
C VAL A 126 17.57 22.38 -10.39
N GLN A 127 17.88 23.48 -11.08
CA GLN A 127 17.41 23.75 -12.43
C GLN A 127 18.36 23.16 -13.48
N PRO A 128 17.87 22.76 -14.66
CA PRO A 128 18.73 22.21 -15.73
C PRO A 128 19.83 23.16 -16.21
N THR A 129 19.67 24.46 -15.96
CA THR A 129 20.62 25.53 -16.29
C THR A 129 21.59 25.84 -15.16
N ASP A 130 21.37 25.28 -13.97
CA ASP A 130 22.31 25.47 -12.87
C ASP A 130 23.64 24.82 -13.27
N PRO A 131 24.78 25.50 -13.04
CA PRO A 131 26.07 24.87 -13.23
C PRO A 131 26.08 23.58 -12.41
N ALA A 132 26.69 22.51 -12.96
CA ALA A 132 26.92 21.29 -12.19
C ALA A 132 27.47 21.72 -10.82
N MET A 133 26.79 21.32 -9.74
CA MET A 133 27.26 21.66 -8.40
C MET A 133 28.76 21.34 -8.35
N PRO A 134 29.62 22.29 -7.95
CA PRO A 134 31.00 21.92 -7.65
C PRO A 134 30.91 20.73 -6.70
N ASP A 135 31.65 19.65 -6.98
CA ASP A 135 31.74 18.47 -6.10
C ASP A 135 31.71 19.00 -4.67
N GLN A 136 30.65 18.65 -3.92
CA GLN A 136 30.42 19.21 -2.58
C GLN A 136 31.76 19.22 -1.89
N VAL A 137 32.30 20.43 -1.62
CA VAL A 137 33.63 20.59 -1.03
C VAL A 137 33.59 19.69 0.18
N ALA A 138 34.36 18.60 0.15
CA ALA A 138 34.36 17.62 1.22
C ALA A 138 34.68 18.41 2.48
N SER A 139 33.66 18.72 3.28
CA SER A 139 33.83 19.51 4.49
C SER A 139 34.84 18.75 5.31
N GLU A 140 35.90 19.42 5.78
CA GLU A 140 36.95 18.75 6.55
C GLU A 140 36.30 17.85 7.60
N PRO A 141 36.72 16.58 7.70
CA PRO A 141 36.09 15.64 8.60
C PRO A 141 36.13 16.21 10.02
N ILE A 142 34.95 16.35 10.62
CA ILE A 142 34.83 16.85 11.98
C ILE A 142 35.48 15.80 12.91
N THR A 143 36.64 16.15 13.47
CA THR A 143 37.42 15.23 14.32
C THR A 143 37.07 15.32 15.80
N ASN A 144 36.38 16.38 16.24
CA ASN A 144 36.02 16.56 17.64
C ASN A 144 34.90 15.58 18.05
N PRO A 145 35.17 14.62 18.97
CA PRO A 145 34.20 13.59 19.34
C PRO A 145 32.89 14.14 19.92
N ALA A 146 32.93 15.29 20.60
CA ALA A 146 31.72 15.90 21.16
C ALA A 146 30.79 16.46 20.07
N ILE A 147 31.37 17.00 19.00
CA ILE A 147 30.59 17.54 17.86
C ILE A 147 30.02 16.38 17.03
N VAL A 148 30.82 15.33 16.80
CA VAL A 148 30.38 14.09 16.15
C VAL A 148 29.21 13.47 16.92
N LEU A 149 29.33 13.36 18.24
CA LEU A 149 28.25 12.84 19.09
C LEU A 149 26.99 13.71 19.03
N ALA A 150 27.13 15.05 19.12
CA ALA A 150 25.99 15.96 19.05
C ALA A 150 25.25 15.85 17.70
N ARG A 151 26.00 15.78 16.59
CA ARG A 151 25.43 15.54 15.26
C ARG A 151 24.70 14.20 15.19
N TRP A 152 25.29 13.14 15.76
CA TRP A 152 24.68 11.82 15.76
C TRP A 152 23.40 11.75 16.61
N GLN A 153 23.30 12.53 17.69
CA GLN A 153 22.07 12.61 18.48
C GLN A 153 20.88 13.19 17.66
N GLU A 154 21.18 13.98 16.64
CA GLU A 154 20.20 14.51 15.68
C GLU A 154 19.97 13.58 14.48
N TYR A 155 20.56 12.38 14.47
CA TYR A 155 20.42 11.43 13.36
C TYR A 155 18.93 11.14 13.06
N GLU A 156 18.62 11.14 11.77
CA GLU A 156 17.35 10.74 11.20
C GLU A 156 17.63 9.68 10.11
N HIS A 157 16.95 8.54 10.19
CA HIS A 157 16.99 7.54 9.13
C HIS A 157 16.01 7.91 8.02
N ALA A 158 16.38 8.92 7.24
CA ALA A 158 15.46 9.59 6.35
C ALA A 158 15.10 8.80 5.09
N LEU A 159 16.06 8.06 4.54
CA LEU A 159 15.85 7.18 3.40
C LEU A 159 15.56 5.78 3.93
N VAL A 160 14.32 5.31 3.75
CA VAL A 160 13.95 3.93 4.02
C VAL A 160 13.94 3.17 2.71
N GLU A 161 14.91 2.28 2.53
CA GLU A 161 15.00 1.42 1.36
C GLU A 161 14.01 0.24 1.49
N TYR A 162 13.44 -0.22 0.38
CA TYR A 162 12.50 -1.34 0.35
C TYR A 162 12.89 -2.41 -0.67
N THR A 163 12.43 -3.64 -0.45
CA THR A 163 12.74 -4.79 -1.28
C THR A 163 11.83 -4.90 -2.50
N LYS A 164 12.24 -5.74 -3.45
CA LYS A 164 11.43 -6.06 -4.63
C LYS A 164 10.07 -6.64 -4.24
N GLU A 165 10.04 -7.52 -3.25
CA GLU A 165 8.85 -8.17 -2.73
C GLU A 165 7.82 -7.15 -2.25
N PHE A 166 8.25 -6.15 -1.47
CA PHE A 166 7.38 -5.05 -1.05
C PHE A 166 6.78 -4.29 -2.23
N ASN A 167 7.63 -3.90 -3.19
CA ASN A 167 7.19 -3.18 -4.38
C ASN A 167 6.20 -4.00 -5.23
N ASP A 168 6.44 -5.30 -5.37
CA ASP A 168 5.55 -6.20 -6.11
C ASP A 168 4.18 -6.34 -5.41
N GLN A 169 4.16 -6.43 -4.07
CA GLN A 169 2.90 -6.45 -3.31
C GLN A 169 2.11 -5.15 -3.43
N VAL A 170 2.80 -4.01 -3.34
CA VAL A 170 2.18 -2.69 -3.51
C VAL A 170 1.55 -2.55 -4.90
N ARG A 171 2.27 -2.94 -5.95
CA ARG A 171 1.75 -2.90 -7.33
C ARG A 171 0.55 -3.81 -7.53
N GLU A 172 0.54 -5.00 -6.91
CA GLU A 172 -0.62 -5.89 -7.00
C GLU A 172 -1.84 -5.26 -6.33
N LEU A 173 -1.68 -4.62 -5.17
CA LEU A 173 -2.77 -3.89 -4.51
C LEU A 173 -3.29 -2.72 -5.37
N GLU A 174 -2.40 -1.94 -5.98
CA GLU A 174 -2.77 -0.86 -6.90
C GLU A 174 -3.59 -1.37 -8.09
N LYS A 175 -3.17 -2.50 -8.67
CA LYS A 175 -3.86 -3.16 -9.77
C LYS A 175 -5.26 -3.63 -9.34
N LEU A 176 -5.40 -4.25 -8.17
CA LEU A 176 -6.69 -4.67 -7.62
C LEU A 176 -7.61 -3.46 -7.39
N ALA A 177 -7.08 -2.37 -6.81
CA ALA A 177 -7.82 -1.15 -6.55
C ALA A 177 -8.22 -0.39 -7.83
N ALA A 178 -7.45 -0.49 -8.92
CA ALA A 178 -7.70 0.22 -10.17
C ALA A 178 -8.88 -0.36 -10.98
N SER A 179 -9.42 -1.52 -10.61
CA SER A 179 -10.46 -2.20 -11.38
C SER A 179 -11.78 -1.39 -11.43
N PRO A 180 -12.24 -0.93 -12.61
CA PRO A 180 -13.40 -0.03 -12.72
C PRO A 180 -14.74 -0.73 -12.46
N ILE A 181 -14.75 -2.06 -12.48
CA ILE A 181 -15.93 -2.90 -12.29
C ILE A 181 -16.22 -3.18 -10.80
N LEU A 182 -15.27 -2.88 -9.92
CA LEU A 182 -15.45 -3.06 -8.48
C LEU A 182 -16.31 -1.94 -7.88
N PRO A 183 -17.10 -2.25 -6.83
CA PRO A 183 -17.76 -1.22 -6.02
C PRO A 183 -16.74 -0.23 -5.48
N LYS A 184 -17.09 1.07 -5.48
CA LYS A 184 -16.22 2.13 -4.98
C LYS A 184 -15.75 1.85 -3.54
N SER A 185 -16.66 1.43 -2.66
CA SER A 185 -16.34 1.09 -1.27
C SER A 185 -15.23 0.05 -1.15
N LEU A 186 -15.23 -0.98 -2.00
CA LEU A 186 -14.21 -2.02 -1.97
C LEU A 186 -12.86 -1.50 -2.45
N ARG A 187 -12.85 -0.67 -3.49
CA ARG A 187 -11.62 0.01 -3.95
C ARG A 187 -11.03 0.90 -2.87
N ASP A 188 -11.89 1.65 -2.16
CA ASP A 188 -11.48 2.51 -1.06
C ASP A 188 -10.86 1.67 0.07
N MET A 189 -11.45 0.53 0.45
CA MET A 189 -10.89 -0.39 1.45
C MET A 189 -9.54 -1.01 1.03
N ILE A 190 -9.39 -1.41 -0.23
CA ILE A 190 -8.09 -1.89 -0.76
C ILE A 190 -7.05 -0.76 -0.70
N GLY A 191 -7.46 0.48 -1.03
CA GLY A 191 -6.62 1.67 -0.89
C GLY A 191 -6.21 1.95 0.55
N GLU A 192 -7.10 1.75 1.52
CA GLU A 192 -6.77 1.86 2.95
C GLU A 192 -5.77 0.78 3.39
N PHE A 193 -5.94 -0.46 2.93
CA PHE A 193 -4.98 -1.54 3.18
C PHE A 193 -3.60 -1.22 2.59
N HIS A 194 -3.57 -0.75 1.34
CA HIS A 194 -2.35 -0.26 0.69
C HIS A 194 -1.66 0.85 1.49
N ASN A 195 -2.42 1.83 1.98
CA ASN A 195 -1.88 2.90 2.82
C ASN A 195 -1.27 2.39 4.13
N LYS A 196 -1.77 1.27 4.70
CA LYS A 196 -1.14 0.65 5.87
C LYS A 196 0.25 0.09 5.54
N ALA A 197 0.46 -0.47 4.35
CA ALA A 197 1.78 -0.92 3.92
C ALA A 197 2.79 0.23 3.89
N HIS A 198 2.40 1.38 3.33
CA HIS A 198 3.26 2.59 3.34
C HIS A 198 3.50 3.16 4.73
N LYS A 199 2.49 3.16 5.61
CA LYS A 199 2.66 3.59 7.01
C LYS A 199 3.67 2.72 7.73
N ASN A 200 3.58 1.40 7.55
CA ASN A 200 4.54 0.46 8.13
C ASN A 200 5.94 0.64 7.54
N LEU A 201 6.07 0.87 6.22
CA LEU A 201 7.37 1.21 5.64
C LEU A 201 7.96 2.50 6.23
N THR A 202 7.15 3.55 6.38
CA THR A 202 7.59 4.82 6.97
C THR A 202 8.02 4.66 8.45
N LEU A 203 7.31 3.81 9.20
CA LEU A 203 7.64 3.51 10.59
C LEU A 203 9.06 2.93 10.74
N VAL A 204 9.56 2.18 9.75
CA VAL A 204 10.94 1.65 9.76
C VAL A 204 11.97 2.76 9.99
N GLY A 205 11.85 3.89 9.29
CA GLY A 205 12.75 5.02 9.46
C GLY A 205 12.70 5.61 10.87
N SER A 206 11.51 5.66 11.46
CA SER A 206 11.31 6.16 12.82
C SER A 206 11.96 5.24 13.87
N VAL A 207 11.74 3.92 13.78
CA VAL A 207 12.31 2.97 14.74
C VAL A 207 13.83 2.85 14.61
N VAL A 208 14.36 2.82 13.38
CA VAL A 208 15.81 2.81 13.12
C VAL A 208 16.46 4.10 13.60
N GLY A 209 15.84 5.25 13.32
CA GLY A 209 16.35 6.55 13.77
C GLY A 209 16.29 6.73 15.28
N ASN A 210 15.28 6.18 15.96
CA ASN A 210 15.24 6.20 17.42
C ASN A 210 16.33 5.31 18.03
N PHE A 211 16.53 4.11 17.48
CA PHE A 211 17.57 3.20 17.95
C PHE A 211 18.98 3.77 17.72
N SER A 212 19.21 4.48 16.61
CA SER A 212 20.52 5.04 16.28
C SER A 212 21.03 5.99 17.38
N ARG A 213 20.14 6.76 18.01
CA ARG A 213 20.51 7.71 19.09
C ARG A 213 21.03 7.01 20.35
N GLU A 214 20.65 5.76 20.57
CA GLU A 214 21.17 4.94 21.66
C GLU A 214 22.47 4.21 21.30
N MET A 215 22.88 4.19 20.03
CA MET A 215 24.10 3.50 19.57
C MET A 215 25.37 3.95 20.30
N PRO A 216 25.65 5.26 20.50
CA PRO A 216 26.82 5.71 21.26
C PRO A 216 26.90 5.16 22.69
N LYS A 217 25.74 4.93 23.31
CA LYS A 217 25.65 4.41 24.67
C LYS A 217 25.74 2.90 24.72
N GLN A 218 25.13 2.20 23.75
CA GLN A 218 25.11 0.73 23.70
C GLN A 218 26.37 0.13 23.08
N PHE A 219 26.99 0.85 22.13
CA PHE A 219 28.16 0.41 21.35
C PHE A 219 29.27 1.48 21.37
N PRO A 220 29.82 1.81 22.55
CA PRO A 220 30.83 2.88 22.69
C PRO A 220 32.21 2.52 22.11
N ARG A 221 32.44 1.24 21.76
CA ARG A 221 33.72 0.74 21.24
C ARG A 221 33.50 -0.12 20.00
N ALA A 222 34.48 -0.12 19.10
CA ALA A 222 34.42 -0.94 17.89
C ALA A 222 34.13 -2.43 18.16
N GLY A 223 34.71 -3.00 19.22
CA GLY A 223 34.48 -4.39 19.62
C GLY A 223 33.02 -4.70 20.00
N ASP A 224 32.25 -3.71 20.46
CA ASP A 224 30.85 -3.89 20.85
C ASP A 224 29.94 -4.06 19.63
N MET A 225 30.32 -3.53 18.46
CA MET A 225 29.56 -3.68 17.22
C MET A 225 29.36 -5.14 16.80
N ARG A 226 30.20 -6.07 17.26
CA ARG A 226 30.02 -7.52 17.05
C ARG A 226 28.74 -8.06 17.69
N LYS A 227 28.16 -7.35 18.65
CA LYS A 227 26.91 -7.68 19.34
C LYS A 227 25.69 -7.03 18.70
N PHE A 228 25.89 -6.19 17.69
CA PHE A 228 24.78 -5.53 17.00
C PHE A 228 23.85 -6.59 16.40
N ASN A 229 22.57 -6.46 16.73
CA ASN A 229 21.53 -7.37 16.26
C ASN A 229 20.27 -6.54 15.94
N PRO A 230 19.77 -6.57 14.70
CA PRO A 230 18.59 -5.80 14.30
C PRO A 230 17.28 -6.27 14.97
N ASN A 231 17.27 -7.43 15.63
CA ASN A 231 16.08 -7.97 16.29
C ASN A 231 15.47 -7.02 17.32
N GLY A 232 16.28 -6.18 17.99
CA GLY A 232 15.75 -5.16 18.90
C GLY A 232 14.87 -4.14 18.17
N ILE A 233 15.33 -3.67 17.02
CA ILE A 233 14.59 -2.73 16.17
C ILE A 233 13.34 -3.40 15.57
N TRP A 234 13.43 -4.69 15.23
CA TRP A 234 12.27 -5.47 14.79
C TRP A 234 11.18 -5.58 15.87
N ASN A 235 11.57 -5.74 17.13
CA ASN A 235 10.61 -5.75 18.24
C ASN A 235 9.95 -4.38 18.40
N ASP A 236 10.73 -3.30 18.40
CA ASP A 236 10.19 -1.93 18.48
C ASP A 236 9.24 -1.61 17.31
N PHE A 237 9.55 -2.12 16.12
CA PHE A 237 8.68 -2.06 14.96
C PHE A 237 7.37 -2.83 15.19
N ASN A 238 7.45 -4.07 15.67
CA ASN A 238 6.27 -4.91 15.91
C ASN A 238 5.31 -4.33 16.95
N ASP A 239 5.83 -3.61 17.94
CA ASP A 239 5.02 -2.98 18.99
C ASP A 239 4.24 -1.76 18.46
N GLN A 240 4.73 -1.11 17.40
CA GLN A 240 4.20 0.15 16.89
C GLN A 240 3.48 0.04 15.54
N ARG A 241 3.73 -1.02 14.78
CA ARG A 241 3.19 -1.19 13.43
C ARG A 241 1.66 -1.22 13.41
N VAL A 242 1.12 -0.79 12.28
CA VAL A 242 -0.32 -0.89 12.00
C VAL A 242 -0.63 -2.32 11.54
N GLN A 243 -1.63 -2.94 12.15
CA GLN A 243 -2.06 -4.30 11.78
C GLN A 243 -2.80 -4.34 10.43
N PHE A 244 -2.48 -5.35 9.63
CA PHE A 244 -3.08 -5.62 8.31
C PHE A 244 -4.38 -6.44 8.42
N GLU A 245 -4.36 -7.49 9.22
CA GLU A 245 -5.41 -8.52 9.30
C GLU A 245 -6.82 -7.95 9.57
N PRO A 246 -7.02 -6.97 10.47
CA PRO A 246 -8.34 -6.38 10.68
C PRO A 246 -8.92 -5.73 9.41
N GLU A 247 -8.07 -5.15 8.56
CA GLU A 247 -8.51 -4.50 7.32
C GLU A 247 -8.77 -5.53 6.22
N ALA A 248 -7.92 -6.56 6.12
CA ALA A 248 -8.16 -7.70 5.24
C ALA A 248 -9.52 -8.37 5.52
N LYS A 249 -9.88 -8.54 6.80
CA LYS A 249 -11.18 -9.11 7.18
C LYS A 249 -12.36 -8.27 6.70
N LYS A 250 -12.30 -6.95 6.85
CA LYS A 250 -13.35 -6.04 6.33
C LYS A 250 -13.51 -6.15 4.81
N ILE A 251 -12.41 -6.27 4.07
CA ILE A 251 -12.43 -6.46 2.61
C ILE A 251 -13.17 -7.77 2.28
N LEU A 252 -12.83 -8.87 2.94
CA LEU A 252 -13.46 -10.18 2.73
C LEU A 252 -14.96 -10.16 3.10
N GLU A 253 -15.31 -9.55 4.23
CA GLU A 253 -16.70 -9.38 4.67
C GLU A 253 -17.51 -8.56 3.65
N SER A 254 -16.93 -7.48 3.12
CA SER A 254 -17.58 -6.67 2.09
C SER A 254 -17.84 -7.45 0.80
N ILE A 255 -16.93 -8.36 0.40
CA ILE A 255 -17.11 -9.21 -0.79
C ILE A 255 -18.23 -10.22 -0.53
N ASN A 256 -18.23 -10.87 0.63
CA ASN A 256 -19.26 -11.83 1.03
C ASN A 256 -20.65 -11.18 1.05
N ALA A 257 -20.76 -9.97 1.60
CA ALA A 257 -22.00 -9.19 1.63
C ALA A 257 -22.47 -8.79 0.22
N TYR A 258 -21.54 -8.36 -0.65
CA TYR A 258 -21.88 -7.98 -2.03
C TYR A 258 -22.37 -9.17 -2.86
N LEU A 259 -21.69 -10.31 -2.75
CA LEU A 259 -22.02 -11.53 -3.49
C LEU A 259 -23.17 -12.33 -2.88
N ARG A 260 -23.62 -11.99 -1.67
CA ARG A 260 -24.65 -12.72 -0.92
C ARG A 260 -24.32 -14.22 -0.79
N ILE A 261 -23.05 -14.53 -0.56
CA ILE A 261 -22.57 -15.93 -0.52
C ILE A 261 -23.31 -16.75 0.54
N GLU A 262 -23.61 -16.14 1.69
CA GLU A 262 -24.34 -16.79 2.78
C GLU A 262 -25.80 -17.13 2.42
N ASP A 263 -26.47 -16.25 1.66
CA ASP A 263 -27.84 -16.51 1.17
C ASP A 263 -27.85 -17.66 0.15
N LEU A 264 -26.79 -17.77 -0.65
CA LEU A 264 -26.62 -18.84 -1.65
C LEU A 264 -26.27 -20.20 -1.00
N MET A 265 -25.51 -20.18 0.09
CA MET A 265 -25.06 -21.38 0.82
C MET A 265 -26.12 -21.95 1.76
N THR A 266 -27.05 -21.12 2.26
CA THR A 266 -28.07 -21.53 3.23
C THR A 266 -29.38 -22.01 2.61
N GLY A 267 -29.57 -21.86 1.29
CA GLY A 267 -30.62 -22.54 0.51
C GLY A 267 -32.06 -22.41 1.03
N SER A 268 -32.34 -21.47 1.92
CA SER A 268 -33.62 -21.33 2.59
C SER A 268 -34.24 -20.00 2.15
N PRO A 269 -35.36 -20.01 1.39
CA PRO A 269 -36.09 -18.79 1.17
C PRO A 269 -36.56 -18.28 2.53
N LYS A 270 -36.14 -17.06 2.91
CA LYS A 270 -36.81 -16.37 4.03
C LYS A 270 -38.28 -16.15 3.63
N PRO A 271 -39.23 -16.39 4.55
CA PRO A 271 -40.66 -16.16 4.31
C PRO A 271 -40.97 -14.70 3.97
#